data_AF-A0A3D0WMK7-F1
#
_entry.id   AF-A0A3D0WMK7-F1
#
_cell.length_a   1.000
_cell.length_b   1.000
_cell.length_c   1.000
_cell.angle_alpha   90.00
_cell.angle_beta   90.00
_cell.angle_gamma   90.00
#
_symmetry.space_group_name_H-M   'P 1'
#
loop_
_entity.id
_entity.type
_entity.pdbx_description
1 polymer ?
#
loop_
_entity_poly.entity_id
_entity_poly.type
_entity_poly.pdbx_seq_one_letter_code
_entity_poly.pdbx_strand_id
1 'polypeptide(L)'
;LLGWDQADVILFSGDAYIDHPSFGTAVIGRLLERLGLRVAIIPQPNWRDDLRDFKKLGLPRMFFAVTAAVMDSMINRYTATKRLRSQDAYTP
;
A
#
# COMPACT_ATOMS: atom_id res chain seq x y z
N LEU A 1 -19.94 -3.62 7.47
CA LEU A 1 -18.67 -4.39 7.40
C LEU A 1 -18.79 -5.40 6.26
N LEU A 2 -17.74 -5.62 5.47
CA LEU A 2 -17.74 -6.42 4.23
C LEU A 2 -18.12 -7.91 4.39
N GLY A 3 -18.42 -8.39 5.60
CA GLY A 3 -18.79 -9.79 5.87
C GLY A 3 -17.64 -10.77 5.65
N TRP A 4 -16.40 -10.28 5.66
CA TRP A 4 -15.22 -11.11 5.45
C TRP A 4 -14.68 -11.57 6.80
N ASP A 5 -14.51 -12.89 6.93
CA ASP A 5 -13.79 -13.47 8.06
C ASP A 5 -12.27 -13.27 7.91
N GLN A 6 -11.79 -13.20 6.67
CA GLN A 6 -10.37 -13.11 6.31
C GLN A 6 -10.18 -12.55 4.89
N ALA A 7 -9.04 -11.89 4.66
CA ALA A 7 -8.58 -11.47 3.33
C ALA A 7 -7.84 -12.61 2.61
N ASP A 8 -7.96 -12.67 1.28
CA ASP A 8 -7.19 -13.58 0.45
C ASP A 8 -5.77 -13.07 0.22
N VAL A 9 -5.66 -11.77 -0.01
CA VAL A 9 -4.39 -11.07 -0.26
C VAL A 9 -4.34 -9.81 0.60
N ILE A 10 -3.23 -9.61 1.30
CA ILE A 10 -2.91 -8.36 2.00
C ILE A 10 -1.76 -7.71 1.25
N LEU A 11 -2.00 -6.52 0.70
CA LEU A 11 -1.05 -5.77 -0.12
C LEU A 11 -0.56 -4.54 0.64
N PHE A 12 0.73 -4.51 0.97
CA PHE A 12 1.39 -3.36 1.57
C PHE A 12 1.96 -2.44 0.49
N SER A 13 1.65 -1.16 0.59
CA SER A 13 2.15 -0.11 -0.31
C SER A 13 3.04 0.86 0.45
N GLY A 14 4.21 1.17 -0.10
CA GLY A 14 5.10 2.23 0.42
C GLY A 14 4.58 3.65 0.19
N ASP A 15 3.53 3.81 -0.60
CA ASP A 15 2.92 5.09 -0.97
C ASP A 15 1.44 5.13 -0.54
N ALA A 16 0.85 6.33 -0.53
CA ALA A 16 -0.57 6.52 -0.30
C ALA A 16 -1.41 5.68 -1.28
N TYR A 17 -2.55 5.20 -0.81
CA TYR A 17 -3.49 4.54 -1.69
C TYR A 17 -4.41 5.55 -2.37
N ILE A 18 -4.30 5.63 -3.69
CA ILE A 18 -5.19 6.41 -4.55
C ILE A 18 -5.79 5.43 -5.56
N ASP A 19 -7.11 5.31 -5.58
CA ASP A 19 -7.84 4.43 -6.50
C ASP A 19 -7.91 5.07 -7.91
N HIS A 20 -6.78 5.04 -8.62
CA HIS A 20 -6.62 5.64 -9.95
C HIS A 20 -5.77 4.73 -10.84
N PRO A 21 -6.08 4.57 -12.14
CA PRO A 21 -5.37 3.66 -13.04
C PRO A 21 -3.87 3.96 -13.22
N SER A 22 -3.43 5.18 -12.91
CA SER A 22 -1.99 5.53 -12.89
C SER A 22 -1.23 4.94 -11.69
N PHE A 23 -1.93 4.35 -10.71
CA PHE A 23 -1.34 3.78 -9.51
C PHE A 23 -1.34 2.26 -9.60
N GLY A 24 -0.14 1.67 -9.73
CA GLY A 24 0.02 0.22 -9.88
C GLY A 24 -0.65 -0.59 -8.77
N THR A 25 -0.60 -0.11 -7.53
CA THR A 25 -1.30 -0.71 -6.39
C THR A 25 -2.82 -0.83 -6.62
N ALA A 26 -3.45 0.22 -7.17
CA ALA A 26 -4.88 0.21 -7.49
C ALA A 26 -5.18 -0.76 -8.62
N VAL A 27 -4.38 -0.76 -9.69
CA VAL A 27 -4.56 -1.69 -10.82
C VAL A 27 -4.46 -3.15 -10.36
N ILE A 28 -3.44 -3.49 -9.57
CA ILE A 28 -3.25 -4.84 -9.04
C ILE A 28 -4.41 -5.23 -8.12
N GLY A 29 -4.80 -4.34 -7.20
CA GLY A 29 -5.92 -4.57 -6.30
C GLY A 29 -7.22 -4.86 -7.06
N ARG A 30 -7.58 -3.98 -8.00
CA ARG A 30 -8.78 -4.13 -8.84
C ARG A 30 -8.76 -5.38 -9.71
N LEU A 31 -7.60 -5.76 -10.23
CA LEU A 31 -7.46 -7.00 -11.00
C LEU A 31 -7.73 -8.24 -10.13
N LEU A 32 -7.13 -8.31 -8.94
CA LEU A 32 -7.34 -9.42 -8.00
C LEU A 32 -8.79 -9.48 -7.51
N GLU A 33 -9.40 -8.33 -7.20
CA GLU A 33 -10.83 -8.24 -6.88
C GLU A 33 -11.71 -8.75 -8.02
N ARG A 34 -11.41 -8.38 -9.27
CA ARG A 34 -12.12 -8.87 -10.46
C ARG A 34 -12.01 -10.39 -10.64
N LEU A 35 -10.92 -11.00 -10.16
CA LEU A 35 -10.73 -12.45 -10.11
C LEU A 35 -11.48 -13.11 -8.94
N GLY A 36 -12.26 -12.35 -8.17
CA GLY A 36 -13.07 -12.83 -7.05
C GLY A 36 -12.32 -12.93 -5.72
N LEU A 37 -11.12 -12.34 -5.63
CA LEU A 37 -10.31 -12.37 -4.41
C LEU A 37 -10.67 -11.21 -3.47
N ARG A 38 -10.64 -11.48 -2.18
CA ARG A 38 -10.78 -10.48 -1.12
C ARG A 38 -9.43 -9.81 -0.87
N VAL A 39 -9.27 -8.57 -1.32
CA VAL A 39 -8.00 -7.84 -1.22
C VAL A 39 -8.09 -6.78 -0.14
N ALA A 40 -7.09 -6.75 0.74
CA ALA A 40 -6.89 -5.64 1.67
C ALA A 40 -5.62 -4.88 1.28
N ILE A 41 -5.70 -3.55 1.19
CA ILE A 41 -4.55 -2.69 0.88
C ILE A 41 -4.20 -1.89 2.14
N ILE A 42 -2.94 -1.94 2.55
CA ILE A 42 -2.41 -1.17 3.67
C ILE A 42 -1.35 -0.20 3.11
N PRO A 43 -1.72 1.07 2.89
CA PRO A 43 -0.77 2.09 2.48
C PRO A 43 0.05 2.58 3.67
N GLN A 44 1.34 2.85 3.43
CA GLN A 44 2.30 3.41 4.38
C GLN A 44 2.19 2.82 5.79
N PRO A 45 2.34 1.49 5.96
CA PRO A 45 2.21 0.87 7.26
C PRO A 45 3.24 1.44 8.23
N ASN A 46 2.81 1.77 9.45
CA ASN A 46 3.72 2.23 10.47
C ASN A 46 4.60 1.06 10.95
N TRP A 47 5.90 1.19 10.77
CA TRP A 47 6.89 0.18 11.18
C TRP A 47 7.62 0.55 12.48
N ARG A 48 7.36 1.73 13.04
CA ARG A 48 8.04 2.26 14.23
C ARG A 48 7.26 2.01 15.53
N ASP A 49 6.05 1.47 15.44
CA ASP A 49 5.19 1.16 16.58
C ASP A 49 5.19 -0.34 16.93
N ASP A 50 4.08 -0.84 17.48
CA ASP A 50 3.86 -2.24 17.84
C ASP A 50 3.61 -3.17 16.64
N LEU A 51 3.80 -2.66 15.41
CA LEU A 51 3.57 -3.32 14.13
C LEU A 51 2.09 -3.69 13.93
N ARG A 52 1.18 -2.88 14.49
CA ARG A 52 -0.25 -3.13 14.42
C ARG A 52 -0.78 -3.15 13.00
N ASP A 53 -0.25 -2.30 12.12
CA ASP A 53 -0.63 -2.30 10.71
C ASP A 53 -0.34 -3.64 10.03
N PHE A 54 0.72 -4.34 10.43
CA PHE A 54 1.07 -5.65 9.89
C PHE A 54 0.27 -6.79 10.52
N LYS A 55 -0.22 -6.62 11.75
CA LYS A 55 -0.85 -7.69 12.55
C LYS A 55 -2.37 -7.67 12.54
N LYS A 56 -3.00 -6.50 12.39
CA LYS A 56 -4.45 -6.29 12.63
C LYS A 56 -5.37 -7.12 11.73
N LEU A 57 -4.90 -7.53 10.54
CA LEU A 57 -5.67 -8.34 9.59
C LEU A 57 -5.37 -9.84 9.68
N GLY A 58 -4.43 -10.26 10.53
CA GLY A 58 -3.99 -11.64 10.63
C GLY A 58 -3.29 -12.16 9.37
N LEU A 59 -3.19 -13.49 9.25
CA LEU A 59 -2.65 -14.14 8.05
C LEU A 59 -3.68 -14.06 6.91
N PRO A 60 -3.26 -13.81 5.66
CA PRO A 60 -4.11 -13.93 4.50
C PRO A 60 -4.30 -15.40 4.13
N ARG A 61 -5.39 -15.72 3.42
CA ARG A 61 -5.65 -17.10 2.95
C ARG A 61 -4.65 -17.55 1.89
N MET A 62 -4.12 -16.63 1.08
CA MET A 62 -3.19 -16.95 -0.01
C MET A 62 -1.79 -16.40 0.25
N PHE A 63 -1.61 -15.07 0.24
CA PHE A 63 -0.29 -14.48 0.39
C PHE A 63 -0.31 -13.00 0.79
N PHE A 64 0.85 -12.54 1.25
CA PHE A 64 1.16 -11.11 1.37
C PHE A 64 1.83 -10.60 0.09
N ALA A 65 1.48 -9.39 -0.32
CA ALA A 65 2.13 -8.68 -1.41
C ALA A 65 2.73 -7.37 -0.89
N VAL A 66 3.88 -6.96 -1.43
CA VAL A 66 4.56 -5.72 -1.04
C VAL A 66 4.98 -4.98 -2.31
N THR A 67 4.74 -3.67 -2.36
CA THR A 67 5.16 -2.80 -3.45
C THR A 67 5.66 -1.46 -2.94
N ALA A 68 6.70 -0.93 -3.60
CA ALA A 68 7.19 0.44 -3.38
C ALA A 68 6.24 1.50 -3.96
N ALA A 69 5.22 1.09 -4.73
CA ALA A 69 4.25 1.95 -5.41
C ALA A 69 4.88 2.97 -6.39
N VAL A 70 4.23 4.10 -6.64
CA VAL A 70 4.45 4.90 -7.86
C VAL A 70 5.70 5.77 -7.76
N MET A 71 5.97 6.32 -6.59
CA MET A 71 7.08 7.24 -6.42
C MET A 71 8.38 6.56 -5.97
N ASP A 72 9.46 6.92 -6.67
CA ASP A 72 10.79 6.58 -6.21
C ASP A 72 11.20 7.42 -4.99
N SER A 73 11.85 6.78 -4.03
CA SER A 73 12.26 7.38 -2.76
C SER A 73 13.21 8.59 -2.92
N MET A 74 14.02 8.62 -3.98
CA MET A 74 14.89 9.76 -4.29
C MET A 74 14.05 10.97 -4.73
N ILE A 75 13.04 10.76 -5.57
CA ILE A 75 12.17 11.84 -6.06
C ILE A 75 11.32 12.41 -4.91
N ASN A 76 10.92 11.55 -3.97
CA ASN A 76 10.12 11.98 -2.84
C ASN A 76 10.96 12.78 -1.83
N ARG A 77 12.20 12.35 -1.57
CA ARG A 77 13.08 12.99 -0.59
C ARG A 77 13.85 14.20 -1.15
N TYR A 78 14.03 14.29 -2.47
CA TYR A 78 14.87 15.31 -3.09
C TYR A 78 14.15 16.12 -4.18
N THR A 79 14.46 17.41 -4.27
CA THR A 79 14.09 18.24 -5.42
C THR A 79 14.88 17.83 -6.67
N ALA A 80 14.46 18.30 -7.84
CA ALA A 80 15.23 18.09 -9.09
C ALA A 80 16.69 18.59 -8.98
N THR A 81 16.95 19.58 -8.11
CA THR A 81 18.28 20.11 -7.78
C THR A 81 18.98 19.39 -6.62
N LYS A 82 18.52 18.20 -6.21
CA LYS A 82 19.07 17.37 -5.12
C LYS A 82 19.05 18.02 -3.73
N ARG A 83 18.18 19.00 -3.48
CA ARG A 83 17.95 19.50 -2.11
C ARG A 83 16.91 18.62 -1.41
N LEU A 84 17.05 18.43 -0.11
CA LEU A 84 16.03 17.72 0.68
C LEU A 84 14.68 18.46 0.55
N ARG A 85 13.60 17.74 0.24
CA ARG A 85 12.24 18.28 0.33
C ARG A 85 11.82 18.37 1.80
N SER A 86 11.20 19.49 2.16
CA SER A 86 10.67 19.73 3.52
C SER A 86 9.32 19.05 3.77
N GLN A 87 8.58 18.68 2.71
CA GLN A 87 7.30 18.00 2.81
C GLN A 87 7.25 16.83 1.81
N ASP A 88 6.78 15.68 2.30
CA ASP A 88 6.46 14.51 1.50
C ASP A 88 5.03 14.69 0.97
N ALA A 89 4.87 14.79 -0.35
CA ALA A 89 3.59 15.15 -0.97
C ALA A 89 2.54 14.03 -0.88
N TYR A 90 2.92 12.83 -0.45
CA TYR A 90 2.06 11.65 -0.42
C TYR A 90 2.02 10.98 0.97
N THR A 91 2.56 11.61 2.00
CA THR A 91 2.31 11.20 3.39
C THR A 91 1.13 12.04 3.94
N PRO A 92 0.03 11.41 4.41
CA PRO A 92 -1.09 12.10 5.07
C PRO A 92 -0.69 12.82 6.37
#